data_AF-A0A2V4BV69-F1
#
_entry.id   AF-A0A2V4BV69-F1
#
_cell.length_a   1.000
_cell.length_b   1.000
_cell.length_c   1.000
_cell.angle_alpha   90.00
_cell.angle_beta   90.00
_cell.angle_gamma   90.00
#
_symmetry.space_group_name_H-M   'P 1'
#
loop_
_entity.id
_entity.type
_entity.pdbx_description
1 polymer ?
#
loop_
_entity_poly.entity_id
_entity_poly.type
_entity_poly.pdbx_seq_one_letter_code
_entity_poly.pdbx_strand_id
1 'polypeptide(L)' 'MIEYSVLEIPTVLSPPIRLKDIIYNCPVCDCEIEIDMLVVDDSFIKCDVCDHITKFKIKKI' A
#
# COMPACT_ATOMS: atom_id res chain seq x y z
N MET A 1 -13.48 -2.73 15.38
CA MET A 1 -12.06 -2.35 15.24
C MET A 1 -11.74 -2.42 13.77
N ILE A 2 -11.36 -1.32 13.13
CA ILE A 2 -10.93 -1.38 11.72
C ILE A 2 -9.46 -1.82 11.77
N GLU A 3 -9.24 -3.12 11.61
CA GLU A 3 -7.92 -3.69 11.46
C GLU A 3 -7.41 -3.27 10.08
N TYR A 4 -6.50 -2.31 10.03
CA TYR A 4 -5.79 -1.98 8.81
C TYR A 4 -4.56 -2.89 8.69
N SER A 5 -4.21 -3.24 7.46
CA SER A 5 -2.92 -3.86 7.20
C SER A 5 -1.86 -2.78 6.95
N VAL A 6 -0.60 -3.12 7.22
CA VAL A 6 0.55 -2.25 6.93
C VAL A 6 1.41 -2.93 5.88
N LEU A 7 1.68 -2.23 4.79
CA LEU A 7 2.63 -2.65 3.77
C LEU A 7 3.90 -1.81 3.90
N GLU A 8 4.98 -2.42 4.37
CA GLU A 8 6.28 -1.75 4.48
C GLU A 8 6.98 -1.71 3.11
N ILE A 9 7.41 -0.52 2.68
CA ILE A 9 8.17 -0.30 1.45
C ILE A 9 9.62 0.00 1.87
N PRO A 10 10.53 -1.00 1.84
CA PRO A 10 11.94 -0.78 2.08
C PRO A 10 12.55 -0.05 0.89
N THR A 11 13.26 1.06 1.14
CA THR A 11 13.80 1.90 0.08
C THR A 11 14.97 2.76 0.55
N VAL A 12 15.88 3.07 -0.35
CA VAL A 12 16.95 4.06 -0.13
C VAL A 12 16.52 5.48 -0.49
N LEU A 13 15.40 5.60 -1.22
CA LEU A 13 14.86 6.87 -1.69
C LEU A 13 14.12 7.59 -0.56
N SER A 14 14.18 8.92 -0.56
CA SER A 14 13.31 9.73 0.29
C SER A 14 11.93 9.89 -0.37
N PRO A 15 10.83 9.95 0.41
CA PRO A 15 9.51 10.28 -0.12
C PRO A 15 9.49 11.64 -0.83
N PRO A 16 8.62 11.85 -1.85
CA PRO A 16 7.65 10.90 -2.38
C PRO A 16 8.30 9.82 -3.29
N ILE A 17 7.79 8.60 -3.22
CA ILE A 17 8.22 7.47 -4.07
C ILE A 17 7.09 7.11 -5.02
N ARG A 18 7.37 7.01 -6.31
CA ARG A 18 6.39 6.53 -7.27
C ARG A 18 6.41 5.00 -7.33
N LEU A 19 5.31 4.38 -6.92
CA LEU A 19 5.04 2.97 -7.22
C LEU A 19 4.27 2.92 -8.54
N LYS A 20 4.72 2.04 -9.43
CA LYS A 20 4.10 1.82 -10.73
C LYS A 20 4.16 0.33 -11.05
N ASP A 21 3.11 -0.19 -11.67
CA ASP A 21 3.03 -1.58 -12.13
C ASP A 21 3.22 -2.59 -10.98
N ILE A 22 2.74 -2.23 -9.77
CA ILE A 22 2.76 -3.11 -8.61
C ILE A 22 1.39 -3.79 -8.48
N ILE A 23 1.40 -5.13 -8.45
CA ILE A 23 0.22 -5.94 -8.17
C ILE A 23 0.26 -6.33 -6.69
N TYR A 24 -0.75 -5.92 -5.94
CA TYR A 24 -0.90 -6.23 -4.51
C TYR A 24 -2.20 -6.99 -4.26
N ASN A 25 -2.11 -8.15 -3.62
CA ASN A 25 -3.29 -8.92 -3.27
C ASN A 25 -3.82 -8.46 -1.92
N CYS A 26 -5.12 -8.20 -1.86
CA CYS A 26 -5.78 -7.85 -0.60
C CYS A 26 -5.65 -9.02 0.41
N PRO A 27 -5.16 -8.80 1.64
CA PRO A 27 -4.94 -9.88 2.60
C PRO A 27 -6.24 -10.48 3.18
N VAL A 28 -7.40 -9.87 2.88
CA VAL A 28 -8.72 -10.30 3.38
C VAL A 28 -9.49 -11.10 2.33
N CYS A 29 -9.51 -10.64 1.08
CA CYS A 29 -10.32 -11.23 0.01
C CYS A 29 -9.51 -11.75 -1.19
N ASP A 30 -8.18 -11.59 -1.16
CA ASP A 30 -7.23 -12.02 -2.20
C ASP A 30 -7.48 -11.40 -3.59
N CYS A 31 -8.32 -10.38 -3.69
CA CYS A 31 -8.48 -9.62 -4.93
C CYS A 31 -7.21 -8.83 -5.26
N GLU A 32 -6.85 -8.82 -6.54
CA GLU A 32 -5.72 -8.06 -7.07
C GLU A 32 -6.04 -6.56 -7.06
N ILE A 33 -5.08 -5.78 -6.58
CA ILE A 33 -5.12 -4.31 -6.55
C ILE A 33 -3.89 -3.82 -7.31
N GLU A 34 -4.12 -3.12 -8.42
CA GLU A 34 -3.07 -2.45 -9.16
C GLU A 34 -2.72 -1.12 -8.48
N ILE A 35 -1.45 -0.94 -8.14
CA ILE A 35 -0.94 0.27 -7.48
C ILE A 35 -0.08 1.06 -8.49
N ASP A 36 -0.63 2.17 -8.98
CA ASP A 36 0.11 3.25 -9.68
C ASP A 36 -0.19 4.58 -8.98
N MET A 37 0.64 4.92 -8.00
CA MET A 37 0.48 6.15 -7.22
C MET A 37 1.80 6.66 -6.64
N LEU A 38 1.81 7.94 -6.25
CA LEU A 38 2.86 8.51 -5.42
C LEU A 38 2.60 8.16 -3.97
N VAL A 39 3.56 7.49 -3.34
CA VAL A 39 3.53 7.13 -1.93
C VAL A 39 4.33 8.16 -1.13
N VAL A 40 3.63 8.75 -0.15
CA VAL A 40 4.16 9.59 0.93
C VAL A 40 3.82 8.96 2.27
N ASP A 41 4.36 9.52 3.36
CA ASP A 41 3.91 9.15 4.71
C ASP A 41 2.38 9.31 4.81
N ASP A 42 1.72 8.29 5.38
CA ASP A 42 0.25 8.14 5.50
C ASP A 42 -0.54 7.79 4.21
N SER A 43 0.13 7.50 3.09
CA SER A 43 -0.57 6.96 1.92
C SER A 43 -1.23 5.61 2.25
N PHE A 44 -2.39 5.35 1.65
CA PHE A 44 -3.09 4.08 1.79
C PHE A 44 -3.83 3.71 0.51
N ILE A 45 -4.10 2.42 0.35
CA ILE A 45 -5.07 1.90 -0.59
C ILE A 45 -6.21 1.26 0.17
N LYS A 46 -7.37 1.26 -0.47
CA LYS A 46 -8.57 0.57 0.01
C LYS A 46 -8.93 -0.47 -1.03
N CYS A 47 -9.24 -1.69 -0.58
CA CYS A 47 -9.74 -2.72 -1.48
C CYS A 47 -11.17 -2.37 -1.91
N ASP A 48 -11.43 -2.37 -3.22
CA ASP A 48 -12.75 -2.05 -3.78
C ASP A 48 -13.81 -3.13 -3.50
N VAL A 49 -13.39 -4.34 -3.10
CA VAL A 49 -14.29 -5.49 -2.90
C VAL A 49 -14.73 -5.65 -1.44
N CYS A 50 -13.78 -5.56 -0.50
CA CYS A 50 -14.03 -5.81 0.93
C CYS A 50 -13.86 -4.57 1.81
N ASP A 51 -13.62 -3.41 1.20
CA ASP A 51 -13.38 -2.13 1.88
C ASP A 51 -12.16 -2.11 2.84
N HIS A 52 -11.33 -3.15 2.83
CA HIS A 52 -10.16 -3.26 3.69
C HIS A 52 -9.11 -2.20 3.36
N ILE A 53 -8.53 -1.58 4.39
CA ILE A 53 -7.53 -0.52 4.23
C ILE A 53 -6.13 -1.08 4.46
N THR A 54 -5.25 -0.89 3.49
CA THR A 54 -3.81 -1.14 3.63
C THR A 54 -3.06 0.18 3.60
N LYS A 55 -2.37 0.50 4.69
CA LYS A 55 -1.52 1.69 4.80
C LYS A 55 -0.10 1.37 4.35
N PHE A 56 0.51 2.27 3.59
CA PHE A 56 1.92 2.18 3.24
C PHE A 56 2.78 2.76 4.36
N LYS A 57 3.92 2.11 4.61
CA LYS A 57 4.93 2.60 5.54
C LYS A 57 6.28 2.57 4.85
N ILE A 58 6.82 3.75 4.56
CA ILE A 58 8.13 3.86 3.93
C ILE A 58 9.19 3.58 5.00
N LYS A 59 10.06 2.60 4.73
CA LYS A 59 11.14 2.22 5.64
C LYS A 59 12.47 2.46 4.95
N LYS A 60 13.20 3.47 5.42
CA LYS A 60 14.53 3.77 4.89
C LYS A 60 15.52 2.68 5.32
N ILE A 61 16.20 2.09 4.35
CA ILE A 61 17.27 1.10 4.55
C ILE A 61 18.64 1.66 4.20
#